data_AF-A0A2D4ZV89-F1
#
_entry.id   AF-A0A2D4ZV89-F1
#
_cell.length_a   1.000
_cell.length_b   1.000
_cell.length_c   1.000
_cell.angle_alpha   90.00
_cell.angle_beta   90.00
_cell.angle_gamma   90.00
#
_symmetry.space_group_name_H-M   'P 1'
#
loop_
_entity.id
_entity.type
_entity.pdbx_description
1 polymer ?
#
loop_
_entity_poly.entity_id
_entity_poly.type
_entity_poly.pdbx_seq_one_letter_code
_entity_poly.pdbx_strand_id
1 'polypeptide(L)'
;MRYELKLKTLTITCALSLSILFPSLVQAQSDAWWLNATFEPIGNTINGVSISQIDSNWSNAMVLTIEMMPEGSKEDFNHDEIDYNFSIEHDFNNDGQMDLAQVGVFRNTQKESGIFLLILTEGSNGYEVAFLSQSITEPSFSVIWINDENKLNVNNCFDCGHHSTLEWKGDYYGWVEYEFDPYE
;
A
#
# COMPACT_ATOMS: atom_id res chain seq x y z
N MET A 1 -6.44 95.53 -3.73
CA MET A 1 -7.52 94.70 -3.15
C MET A 1 -7.27 93.26 -3.60
N ARG A 2 -7.06 92.35 -2.65
CA ARG A 2 -6.98 90.87 -2.74
C ARG A 2 -5.83 90.22 -3.53
N TYR A 3 -5.06 89.43 -2.75
CA TYR A 3 -4.11 88.38 -3.13
C TYR A 3 -4.83 87.21 -3.83
N GLU A 4 -4.06 86.30 -4.47
CA GLU A 4 -4.19 84.82 -4.35
C GLU A 4 -3.07 84.14 -5.19
N LEU A 5 -2.23 83.34 -4.50
CA LEU A 5 -1.25 82.38 -5.05
C LEU A 5 -1.97 81.10 -5.50
N LYS A 6 -1.64 80.50 -6.66
CA LYS A 6 -1.87 79.06 -6.91
C LYS A 6 -0.71 78.47 -7.75
N LEU A 7 0.25 77.82 -7.11
CA LEU A 7 0.36 76.37 -6.82
C LEU A 7 0.63 75.52 -8.07
N LYS A 8 1.87 75.02 -8.17
CA LYS A 8 2.35 74.04 -9.15
C LYS A 8 1.79 72.66 -8.79
N THR A 9 1.29 71.92 -9.78
CA THR A 9 0.97 70.49 -9.62
C THR A 9 1.68 69.68 -10.70
N LEU A 10 2.61 68.86 -10.25
CA LEU A 10 3.39 67.87 -10.99
C LEU A 10 2.53 66.60 -11.07
N THR A 11 2.05 66.21 -12.24
CA THR A 11 1.31 64.96 -12.43
C THR A 11 2.29 63.82 -12.72
N ILE A 12 2.44 62.93 -11.74
CA ILE A 12 3.13 61.65 -11.84
C ILE A 12 2.23 60.69 -12.63
N THR A 13 2.65 60.27 -13.81
CA THR A 13 2.00 59.20 -14.57
C THR A 13 2.28 57.85 -13.90
N CYS A 14 1.26 57.31 -13.26
CA CYS A 14 1.27 55.99 -12.64
C CYS A 14 1.31 54.91 -13.75
N ALA A 15 2.41 54.15 -13.83
CA ALA A 15 2.51 53.00 -14.71
C ALA A 15 1.57 51.89 -14.20
N LEU A 16 0.45 51.68 -14.89
CA LEU A 16 -0.44 50.54 -14.69
C LEU A 16 0.29 49.27 -15.12
N SER A 17 0.93 48.59 -14.17
CA SER A 17 1.40 47.22 -14.33
C SER A 17 0.19 46.29 -14.42
N LEU A 18 -0.09 45.81 -15.63
CA LEU A 18 -1.10 44.81 -15.91
C LEU A 18 -0.61 43.47 -15.34
N SER A 19 -0.91 43.19 -14.08
CA SER A 19 -0.65 41.91 -13.45
C SER A 19 -1.56 40.87 -14.10
N ILE A 20 -1.03 40.13 -15.08
CA ILE A 20 -1.65 38.91 -15.59
C ILE A 20 -1.77 37.96 -14.41
N LEU A 21 -2.99 37.81 -13.89
CA LEU A 21 -3.35 36.70 -13.02
C LEU A 21 -3.19 35.44 -13.85
N PHE A 22 -2.01 34.83 -13.81
CA PHE A 22 -1.88 33.43 -14.18
C PHE A 22 -2.74 32.67 -13.18
N PRO A 23 -3.83 32.01 -13.59
CA PRO A 23 -4.41 31.00 -12.73
C PRO A 23 -3.30 29.99 -12.49
N SER A 24 -2.84 29.90 -11.26
CA SER A 24 -2.03 28.77 -10.83
C SER A 24 -2.80 27.54 -11.27
N LEU A 25 -2.24 26.78 -12.22
CA LEU A 25 -2.64 25.41 -12.41
C LEU A 25 -2.41 24.75 -11.05
N VAL A 26 -3.47 24.66 -10.25
CA VAL A 26 -3.53 23.71 -9.15
C VAL A 26 -3.44 22.38 -9.85
N GLN A 27 -2.21 21.87 -9.96
CA GLN A 27 -1.94 20.53 -10.42
C GLN A 27 -2.69 19.64 -9.45
N ALA A 28 -3.77 19.01 -9.93
CA ALA A 28 -4.42 17.95 -9.18
C ALA A 28 -3.34 16.93 -8.87
N GLN A 29 -2.87 16.90 -7.62
CA GLN A 29 -2.13 15.77 -7.13
C GLN A 29 -3.07 14.59 -7.35
N SER A 30 -2.68 13.63 -8.19
CA SER A 30 -3.51 12.45 -8.40
C SER A 30 -3.74 11.84 -7.03
N ASP A 31 -5.01 11.70 -6.63
CA ASP A 31 -5.39 11.08 -5.38
C ASP A 31 -4.96 9.61 -5.46
N ALA A 32 -3.72 9.32 -5.05
CA ALA A 32 -3.13 8.00 -5.01
C ALA A 32 -4.13 7.04 -4.35
N TRP A 33 -4.69 6.12 -5.15
CA TRP A 33 -5.87 5.37 -4.73
C TRP A 33 -5.58 4.52 -3.51
N TRP A 34 -4.33 4.06 -3.38
CA TRP A 34 -3.87 3.25 -2.26
C TRP A 34 -3.89 3.97 -0.90
N LEU A 35 -3.94 5.31 -0.89
CA LEU A 35 -4.06 6.09 0.36
C LEU A 35 -5.50 6.15 0.88
N ASN A 36 -6.49 5.86 0.03
CA ASN A 36 -7.90 6.09 0.33
C ASN A 36 -8.79 4.88 0.08
N ALA A 37 -8.29 3.83 -0.58
CA ALA A 37 -9.06 2.64 -0.89
C ALA A 37 -9.37 1.85 0.38
N THR A 38 -10.66 1.60 0.59
CA THR A 38 -11.15 0.74 1.68
C THR A 38 -11.73 -0.53 1.08
N PHE A 39 -11.37 -1.66 1.67
CA PHE A 39 -11.85 -2.97 1.26
C PHE A 39 -12.65 -3.60 2.38
N GLU A 40 -13.86 -4.06 2.06
CA GLU A 40 -14.77 -4.67 3.02
C GLU A 40 -14.59 -6.20 3.01
N PRO A 41 -14.00 -6.81 4.06
CA PRO A 41 -13.86 -8.25 4.12
C PRO A 41 -15.23 -8.90 4.36
N ILE A 42 -15.65 -9.77 3.44
CA ILE A 42 -16.93 -10.50 3.53
C ILE A 42 -16.76 -12.03 3.64
N GLY A 43 -15.55 -12.55 3.39
CA GLY A 43 -15.28 -13.98 3.40
C GLY A 43 -15.16 -14.57 4.80
N ASN A 44 -15.43 -15.87 4.90
CA ASN A 44 -15.26 -16.69 6.10
C ASN A 44 -14.28 -17.85 5.90
N THR A 45 -13.70 -17.96 4.70
CA THR A 45 -12.70 -18.96 4.33
C THR A 45 -11.67 -18.32 3.41
N ILE A 46 -10.42 -18.78 3.50
CA ILE A 46 -9.35 -18.45 2.56
C ILE A 46 -8.76 -19.79 2.09
N ASN A 47 -8.80 -20.06 0.79
CA ASN A 47 -8.26 -21.29 0.19
C ASN A 47 -8.72 -22.59 0.88
N GLY A 48 -9.96 -22.62 1.36
CA GLY A 48 -10.56 -23.77 2.06
C GLY A 48 -10.29 -23.83 3.56
N VAL A 49 -9.40 -22.98 4.09
CA VAL A 49 -9.14 -22.83 5.52
C VAL A 49 -10.18 -21.89 6.12
N SER A 50 -10.84 -22.29 7.22
CA SER A 50 -11.74 -21.39 7.95
C SER A 50 -10.95 -20.22 8.53
N ILE A 51 -11.47 -18.99 8.45
CA ILE A 51 -10.79 -17.83 9.04
C ILE A 51 -10.56 -18.01 10.55
N SER A 52 -11.43 -18.74 11.25
CA SER A 52 -11.27 -19.04 12.68
C SER A 52 -10.09 -19.98 12.99
N GLN A 53 -9.62 -20.73 11.99
CA GLN A 53 -8.42 -21.56 12.07
C GLN A 53 -7.16 -20.75 11.76
N ILE A 54 -7.30 -19.66 10.99
CA ILE A 54 -6.22 -18.71 10.71
C ILE A 54 -5.99 -17.82 11.95
N ASP A 55 -7.04 -17.14 12.41
CA ASP A 55 -7.05 -16.39 13.66
C ASP A 55 -8.46 -16.40 14.27
N SER A 56 -8.59 -16.87 15.50
CA SER A 56 -9.88 -16.98 16.19
C SER A 56 -10.57 -15.63 16.46
N ASN A 57 -9.82 -14.53 16.40
CA ASN A 57 -10.34 -13.18 16.58
C ASN A 57 -10.89 -12.58 15.28
N TRP A 58 -10.72 -13.21 14.13
CA TRP A 58 -11.27 -12.72 12.87
C TRP A 58 -12.77 -13.01 12.76
N SER A 59 -13.55 -12.02 12.35
CA SER A 59 -14.95 -12.19 11.98
C SER A 59 -15.12 -12.38 10.48
N ASN A 60 -14.28 -11.72 9.68
CA ASN A 60 -14.27 -11.81 8.22
C ASN A 60 -12.86 -11.59 7.69
N ALA A 61 -12.54 -12.19 6.55
CA ALA A 61 -11.31 -11.89 5.81
C ALA A 61 -11.53 -12.07 4.31
N MET A 62 -10.68 -11.43 3.52
CA MET A 62 -10.70 -11.52 2.06
C MET A 62 -9.29 -11.27 1.51
N VAL A 63 -8.83 -12.19 0.66
CA VAL A 63 -7.63 -11.98 -0.16
C VAL A 63 -7.97 -10.94 -1.23
N LEU A 64 -7.10 -9.94 -1.38
CA LEU A 64 -7.30 -8.92 -2.40
C LEU A 64 -6.95 -9.48 -3.79
N THR A 65 -7.58 -8.94 -4.82
CA THR A 65 -7.24 -9.25 -6.21
C THR A 65 -7.22 -7.99 -7.05
N ILE A 66 -6.57 -8.05 -8.21
CA ILE A 66 -6.46 -6.92 -9.14
C ILE A 66 -7.83 -6.43 -9.61
N GLU A 67 -8.85 -7.30 -9.67
CA GLU A 67 -10.21 -6.97 -10.06
C GLU A 67 -10.96 -6.15 -9.00
N MET A 68 -10.52 -6.18 -7.75
CA MET A 68 -11.10 -5.39 -6.66
C MET A 68 -10.55 -3.97 -6.63
N MET A 69 -9.46 -3.71 -7.34
CA MET A 69 -8.81 -2.40 -7.33
C MET A 69 -9.61 -1.35 -8.11
N PRO A 70 -9.49 -0.07 -7.75
CA PRO A 70 -10.18 1.02 -8.46
C PRO A 70 -9.86 1.03 -9.96
N GLU A 71 -10.80 1.51 -10.77
CA GLU A 71 -10.59 1.65 -12.21
C GLU A 71 -9.36 2.54 -12.50
N GLY A 72 -8.50 2.11 -13.41
CA GLY A 72 -7.25 2.81 -13.75
C GLY A 72 -6.04 2.45 -12.88
N SER A 73 -6.20 1.71 -11.78
CA SER A 73 -5.09 1.33 -10.88
C SER A 73 -4.10 0.31 -11.44
N LYS A 74 -4.46 -0.39 -12.53
CA LYS A 74 -3.67 -1.53 -13.05
C LYS A 74 -2.25 -1.14 -13.49
N GLU A 75 -2.05 0.10 -13.90
CA GLU A 75 -0.73 0.60 -14.33
C GLU A 75 0.26 0.63 -13.15
N ASP A 76 -0.23 0.81 -11.92
CA ASP A 76 0.61 0.87 -10.71
C ASP A 76 1.21 -0.50 -10.35
N PHE A 77 0.60 -1.61 -10.79
CA PHE A 77 1.04 -2.97 -10.49
C PHE A 77 2.24 -3.44 -11.31
N ASN A 78 2.62 -2.70 -12.36
CA ASN A 78 3.82 -2.96 -13.16
C ASN A 78 4.82 -1.81 -13.07
N HIS A 79 4.77 -1.04 -11.96
CA HIS A 79 5.68 0.07 -11.74
C HIS A 79 7.11 -0.42 -11.54
N ASP A 80 8.09 0.28 -12.13
CA ASP A 80 9.52 -0.02 -12.00
C ASP A 80 9.95 -1.46 -12.32
N GLU A 81 9.27 -2.12 -13.27
CA GLU A 81 9.53 -3.52 -13.65
C GLU A 81 9.29 -4.53 -12.52
N ILE A 82 8.67 -4.11 -11.40
CA ILE A 82 8.24 -4.99 -10.33
C ILE A 82 6.86 -5.54 -10.66
N ASP A 83 6.73 -6.86 -10.67
CA ASP A 83 5.46 -7.57 -10.86
C ASP A 83 4.74 -7.69 -9.50
N TYR A 84 4.00 -6.63 -9.13
CA TYR A 84 3.25 -6.61 -7.88
C TYR A 84 2.02 -7.51 -7.97
N ASN A 85 1.90 -8.40 -6.98
CA ASN A 85 0.85 -9.40 -6.92
C ASN A 85 0.14 -9.36 -5.56
N PHE A 86 -1.03 -10.00 -5.49
CA PHE A 86 -1.74 -10.24 -4.22
C PHE A 86 -1.63 -11.68 -3.73
N SER A 87 -1.22 -12.58 -4.62
CA SER A 87 -1.09 -14.01 -4.37
C SER A 87 0.07 -14.54 -5.18
N ILE A 88 0.98 -15.28 -4.55
CA ILE A 88 2.15 -15.88 -5.20
C ILE A 88 2.31 -17.31 -4.71
N GLU A 89 2.52 -18.24 -5.64
CA GLU A 89 2.86 -19.62 -5.36
C GLU A 89 4.37 -19.82 -5.50
N HIS A 90 5.04 -20.30 -4.44
CA HIS A 90 6.49 -20.53 -4.42
C HIS A 90 6.87 -21.48 -3.28
N ASP A 91 8.01 -22.15 -3.36
CA ASP A 91 8.57 -22.93 -2.24
C ASP A 91 9.40 -21.99 -1.35
N PHE A 92 8.73 -21.28 -0.42
CA PHE A 92 9.40 -20.24 0.38
C PHE A 92 10.29 -20.83 1.48
N ASN A 93 10.00 -22.05 1.94
CA ASN A 93 10.77 -22.72 2.99
C ASN A 93 11.82 -23.72 2.45
N ASN A 94 11.90 -23.90 1.12
CA ASN A 94 12.80 -24.82 0.42
C ASN A 94 12.64 -26.29 0.85
N ASP A 95 11.43 -26.72 1.19
CA ASP A 95 11.14 -28.10 1.57
C ASP A 95 10.70 -28.99 0.39
N GLY A 96 10.57 -28.39 -0.81
CA GLY A 96 10.16 -29.05 -2.04
C GLY A 96 8.65 -29.08 -2.28
N GLN A 97 7.85 -28.46 -1.41
CA GLN A 97 6.41 -28.26 -1.58
C GLN A 97 6.12 -26.80 -1.93
N MET A 98 5.06 -26.56 -2.69
CA MET A 98 4.64 -25.20 -3.01
C MET A 98 3.86 -24.62 -1.83
N ASP A 99 4.24 -23.40 -1.46
CA ASP A 99 3.48 -22.55 -0.56
C ASP A 99 2.70 -21.51 -1.36
N LEU A 100 1.64 -20.99 -0.74
CA LEU A 100 0.82 -19.92 -1.26
C LEU A 100 0.88 -18.71 -0.31
N ALA A 101 1.59 -17.66 -0.72
CA ALA A 101 1.60 -16.38 -0.04
C ALA A 101 0.45 -15.50 -0.55
N GLN A 102 -0.32 -14.91 0.36
CA GLN A 102 -1.48 -14.08 0.04
C GLN A 102 -1.56 -12.87 0.95
N VAL A 103 -1.93 -11.74 0.37
CA VAL A 103 -2.23 -10.52 1.10
C VAL A 103 -3.70 -10.15 0.98
N GLY A 104 -4.22 -9.58 2.06
CA GLY A 104 -5.64 -9.27 2.11
C GLY A 104 -6.01 -8.34 3.25
N VAL A 105 -7.32 -8.21 3.44
CA VAL A 105 -7.91 -7.46 4.54
C VAL A 105 -8.72 -8.36 5.45
N PHE A 106 -8.75 -8.02 6.74
CA PHE A 106 -9.57 -8.70 7.73
C PHE A 106 -10.34 -7.71 8.58
N ARG A 107 -11.39 -8.22 9.21
CA ARG A 107 -12.12 -7.56 10.29
C ARG A 107 -12.12 -8.47 11.50
N ASN A 108 -11.76 -7.95 12.66
CA ASN A 108 -11.80 -8.71 13.89
C ASN A 108 -13.18 -8.67 14.56
N THR A 109 -13.36 -9.49 15.59
CA THR A 109 -14.59 -9.57 16.40
C THR A 109 -14.91 -8.29 17.17
N GLN A 110 -13.93 -7.39 17.34
CA GLN A 110 -14.09 -6.04 17.89
C GLN A 110 -14.45 -4.99 16.83
N LYS A 111 -14.62 -5.42 15.57
CA LYS A 111 -14.91 -4.60 14.38
C LYS A 111 -13.79 -3.66 13.93
N GLU A 112 -12.56 -3.92 14.36
CA GLU A 112 -11.38 -3.26 13.84
C GLU A 112 -10.96 -3.93 12.53
N SER A 113 -10.57 -3.15 11.53
CA SER A 113 -10.08 -3.66 10.25
C SER A 113 -8.56 -3.60 10.19
N GLY A 114 -8.00 -4.41 9.31
CA GLY A 114 -6.56 -4.44 9.10
C GLY A 114 -6.17 -5.19 7.84
N ILE A 115 -4.87 -5.26 7.62
CA ILE A 115 -4.24 -6.02 6.53
C ILE A 115 -3.57 -7.26 7.08
N PHE A 116 -3.42 -8.28 6.23
CA PHE A 116 -2.65 -9.47 6.56
C PHE A 116 -1.73 -9.89 5.41
N LEU A 117 -0.65 -10.58 5.77
CA LEU A 117 0.09 -11.51 4.94
C LEU A 117 -0.09 -12.91 5.53
N LEU A 118 -0.51 -13.85 4.70
CA LEU A 118 -0.74 -15.26 5.04
C LEU A 118 0.14 -16.12 4.14
N ILE A 119 0.85 -17.10 4.71
CA ILE A 119 1.48 -18.18 3.94
C ILE A 119 0.79 -19.48 4.32
N LEU A 120 0.33 -20.18 3.29
CA LEU A 120 -0.27 -21.50 3.40
C LEU A 120 0.65 -22.53 2.74
N THR A 121 0.92 -23.65 3.40
CA THR A 121 1.65 -24.78 2.80
C THR A 121 0.65 -25.84 2.36
N GLU A 122 0.84 -26.43 1.17
CA GLU A 122 0.03 -27.56 0.74
C GLU A 122 0.32 -28.79 1.61
N GLY A 123 -0.66 -29.20 2.42
CA GLY A 123 -0.59 -30.41 3.24
C GLY A 123 -1.40 -31.56 2.66
N SER A 124 -1.31 -32.73 3.31
CA SER A 124 -2.01 -33.96 2.87
C SER A 124 -3.54 -33.84 2.83
N ASN A 125 -4.13 -32.88 3.54
CA ASN A 125 -5.58 -32.66 3.66
C ASN A 125 -6.00 -31.27 3.15
N GLY A 126 -5.17 -30.65 2.30
CA GLY A 126 -5.34 -29.27 1.84
C GLY A 126 -4.38 -28.32 2.53
N TYR A 127 -4.63 -27.02 2.38
CA TYR A 127 -3.77 -25.97 2.91
C TYR A 127 -3.73 -25.91 4.44
N GLU A 128 -2.54 -25.71 4.98
CA GLU A 128 -2.28 -25.47 6.40
C GLU A 128 -1.60 -24.10 6.59
N VAL A 129 -1.88 -23.43 7.72
CA VAL A 129 -1.31 -22.10 8.00
C VAL A 129 0.15 -22.25 8.44
N ALA A 130 1.07 -21.74 7.61
CA ALA A 130 2.51 -21.75 7.90
C ALA A 130 2.98 -20.44 8.52
N PHE A 131 2.37 -19.32 8.14
CA PHE A 131 2.70 -18.00 8.67
C PHE A 131 1.50 -17.05 8.59
N LEU A 132 1.37 -16.20 9.61
CA LEU A 132 0.43 -15.08 9.61
C LEU A 132 1.12 -13.85 10.19
N SER A 133 1.12 -12.76 9.42
CA SER A 133 1.38 -11.42 9.91
C SER A 133 0.17 -10.55 9.66
N GLN A 134 -0.17 -9.71 10.62
CA GLN A 134 -1.34 -8.84 10.53
C GLN A 134 -1.11 -7.53 11.28
N SER A 135 -1.80 -6.48 10.85
CA SER A 135 -1.80 -5.19 11.53
C SER A 135 -3.17 -4.54 11.44
N ILE A 136 -3.64 -3.98 12.55
CA ILE A 136 -4.83 -3.12 12.57
C ILE A 136 -4.44 -1.78 11.96
N THR A 137 -5.09 -1.41 10.86
CA THR A 137 -4.80 -0.20 10.09
C THR A 137 -6.01 0.21 9.27
N GLU A 138 -6.18 1.52 9.06
CA GLU A 138 -7.30 2.10 8.33
C GLU A 138 -6.80 3.31 7.52
N PRO A 139 -7.17 3.46 6.23
CA PRO A 139 -7.37 2.44 5.20
C PRO A 139 -6.04 1.89 4.66
N SER A 140 -6.01 0.65 4.14
CA SER A 140 -4.76 0.08 3.63
C SER A 140 -4.98 -1.10 2.68
N PHE A 141 -3.92 -1.43 1.94
CA PHE A 141 -3.76 -2.60 1.10
C PHE A 141 -2.33 -3.11 1.29
N SER A 142 -2.06 -4.31 0.80
CA SER A 142 -0.70 -4.82 0.65
C SER A 142 -0.56 -5.46 -0.72
N VAL A 143 0.66 -5.42 -1.24
CA VAL A 143 1.11 -6.16 -2.41
C VAL A 143 2.40 -6.90 -2.09
N ILE A 144 2.65 -7.96 -2.82
CA ILE A 144 3.80 -8.84 -2.66
C ILE A 144 4.48 -9.10 -4.00
N TRP A 145 5.78 -9.40 -3.93
CA TRP A 145 6.57 -9.88 -5.07
C TRP A 145 7.74 -10.73 -4.55
N ILE A 146 8.32 -11.52 -5.44
CA ILE A 146 9.57 -12.23 -5.15
C ILE A 146 10.72 -11.39 -5.73
N ASN A 147 11.72 -11.12 -4.91
CA ASN A 147 12.93 -10.42 -5.36
C ASN A 147 13.96 -11.39 -5.98
N ASP A 148 15.05 -10.85 -6.52
CA ASP A 148 16.10 -11.63 -7.19
C ASP A 148 16.81 -12.65 -6.27
N GLU A 149 16.66 -12.53 -4.94
CA GLU A 149 17.19 -13.46 -3.95
C GLU A 149 16.18 -14.55 -3.54
N ASN A 150 15.06 -14.67 -4.26
CA ASN A 150 13.93 -15.55 -3.93
C ASN A 150 13.30 -15.27 -2.56
N LYS A 151 13.32 -14.02 -2.11
CA LYS A 151 12.66 -13.62 -0.86
C LYS A 151 11.35 -12.90 -1.14
N LEU A 152 10.40 -13.07 -0.22
CA LEU A 152 9.08 -12.49 -0.34
C LEU A 152 9.11 -11.06 0.18
N ASN A 153 8.92 -10.10 -0.72
CA ASN A 153 8.78 -8.70 -0.37
C ASN A 153 7.31 -8.34 -0.21
N VAL A 154 7.05 -7.40 0.71
CA VAL A 154 5.71 -6.89 1.03
C VAL A 154 5.77 -5.37 1.06
N ASN A 155 4.83 -4.73 0.37
CA ASN A 155 4.71 -3.28 0.36
C ASN A 155 3.24 -2.87 0.53
N ASN A 156 3.04 -1.71 1.17
CA ASN A 156 1.74 -1.11 1.43
C ASN A 156 1.62 0.29 0.79
N CYS A 157 2.58 0.68 -0.06
CA CYS A 157 2.63 2.00 -0.69
C CYS A 157 3.57 2.00 -1.90
N PHE A 158 3.03 2.19 -3.11
CA PHE A 158 3.83 2.20 -4.33
C PHE A 158 4.91 3.29 -4.35
N ASP A 159 4.64 4.46 -3.78
CA ASP A 159 5.54 5.62 -3.85
C ASP A 159 6.47 5.79 -2.64
N CYS A 160 6.36 4.95 -1.61
CA CYS A 160 7.09 5.18 -0.36
C CYS A 160 8.55 4.70 -0.43
N GLY A 161 8.91 3.89 -1.45
CA GLY A 161 10.26 3.34 -1.60
C GLY A 161 10.69 2.38 -0.49
N HIS A 162 9.77 1.98 0.39
CA HIS A 162 10.04 1.08 1.51
C HIS A 162 9.23 -0.21 1.35
N HIS A 163 9.88 -1.33 1.62
CA HIS A 163 9.26 -2.64 1.68
C HIS A 163 9.84 -3.44 2.83
N SER A 164 9.07 -4.43 3.27
CA SER A 164 9.52 -5.43 4.23
C SER A 164 9.83 -6.71 3.50
N THR A 165 10.93 -7.36 3.87
CA THR A 165 11.34 -8.63 3.27
C THR A 165 11.13 -9.74 4.30
N LEU A 166 10.40 -10.78 3.92
CA LEU A 166 10.18 -11.99 4.72
C LEU A 166 11.02 -13.13 4.14
N GLU A 167 11.69 -13.88 5.02
CA GLU A 167 12.45 -15.05 4.62
C GLU A 167 12.27 -16.21 5.61
N TRP A 168 12.47 -17.43 5.12
CA TRP A 168 12.58 -18.62 5.96
C TRP A 168 13.95 -18.66 6.65
N LYS A 169 13.96 -18.79 7.98
CA LYS A 169 15.18 -18.83 8.82
C LYS A 169 15.62 -20.24 9.19
N GLY A 170 14.98 -21.26 8.65
CA GLY A 170 15.28 -22.68 8.89
C GLY A 170 14.22 -23.41 9.71
N ASP A 171 13.57 -22.72 10.65
CA ASP A 171 12.50 -23.25 11.51
C ASP A 171 11.30 -22.30 11.67
N TYR A 172 11.44 -21.03 11.26
CA TYR A 172 10.34 -20.06 11.22
C TYR A 172 10.53 -19.04 10.10
N TYR A 173 9.45 -18.36 9.73
CA TYR A 173 9.47 -17.18 8.86
C TYR A 173 9.81 -15.92 9.67
N GLY A 174 10.88 -15.22 9.28
CA GLY A 174 11.35 -14.01 9.95
C GLY A 174 11.49 -12.83 8.99
N TRP A 175 11.13 -11.65 9.47
CA TRP A 175 11.42 -10.40 8.75
C TRP A 175 12.92 -10.16 8.70
N VAL A 176 13.43 -9.72 7.55
CA VAL A 176 14.81 -9.25 7.41
C VAL A 176 14.90 -7.88 8.07
N GLU A 177 15.70 -7.79 9.13
CA GLU A 177 16.06 -6.51 9.72
C GLU A 177 17.07 -5.83 8.80
N TYR A 178 16.70 -4.69 8.23
CA TYR A 178 17.69 -3.83 7.59
C TYR A 178 18.51 -3.17 8.70
N GLU A 179 19.78 -3.57 8.85
CA GLU A 179 20.75 -2.72 9.53
C GLU A 179 20.85 -1.42 8.72
N PHE A 180 20.27 -0.35 9.25
CA PHE A 180 20.50 0.98 8.73
C PHE A 180 22.00 1.28 8.84
N ASP A 181 22.73 1.21 7.74
CA ASP A 181 24.08 1.77 7.67
C ASP A 181 23.94 3.29 7.54
N PRO A 182 24.27 4.08 8.59
CA PRO A 182 24.12 5.53 8.54
C PRO A 182 25.17 6.22 7.62
N TYR A 183 26.02 5.45 6.94
CA TYR A 183 27.12 5.95 6.13
C TYR A 183 27.01 5.68 4.62
N GLU A 184 25.93 5.05 4.14
CA GLU A 184 25.58 4.98 2.71
C GLU A 184 24.46 5.97 2.31
#